data_AF-B5VZT9-F1
#
_entry.id   AF-B5VZT9-F1
#
_cell.length_a   1.000
_cell.length_b   1.000
_cell.length_c   1.000
_cell.angle_alpha   90.00
_cell.angle_beta   90.00
_cell.angle_gamma   90.00
#
_symmetry.space_group_name_H-M   'P 1'
#
loop_
_entity.id
_entity.type
_entity.pdbx_description
1 polymer ?
#
loop_
_entity_poly.entity_id
_entity_poly.type
_entity_poly.pdbx_seq_one_letter_code
_entity_poly.pdbx_strand_id
1 'polypeptide(L)'
;MNNQPFRDLNSQWADQVRNGCKEPRDSEEIRETWDHIIATMALRIRRSLKLKEILQTTADEVQRLLKCDRVLLYEIDLHGNGGIVVEAVEDERWSLE
;
A
#
# COMPACT_ATOMS: atom_id res chain seq x y z
N MET A 1 13.10 26.20 54.73
CA MET A 1 13.82 26.67 53.52
C MET A 1 12.83 26.65 52.37
N ASN A 2 12.61 27.80 51.72
CA ASN A 2 11.51 27.99 50.77
C ASN A 2 11.94 27.55 49.36
N ASN A 3 11.24 26.59 48.75
CA ASN A 3 11.55 26.04 47.42
C ASN A 3 10.91 26.84 46.26
N GLN A 4 10.61 28.11 46.49
CA GLN A 4 10.06 29.04 45.50
C GLN A 4 10.79 28.99 44.13
N PRO A 5 12.14 28.95 44.06
CA PRO A 5 12.86 28.94 42.79
C PRO A 5 12.51 27.74 41.90
N PHE A 6 12.24 26.57 42.50
CA PHE A 6 11.89 25.35 41.77
C PHE A 6 10.44 25.37 41.26
N ARG A 7 9.51 26.03 41.96
CA ARG A 7 8.13 26.20 41.48
C ARG A 7 8.05 27.19 40.34
N ASP A 8 8.83 28.25 40.40
CA ASP A 8 8.86 29.28 39.36
C ASP A 8 9.46 28.70 38.07
N LEU A 9 10.54 27.93 38.18
CA LEU A 9 11.12 27.17 37.05
C LEU A 9 10.12 26.17 36.45
N ASN A 10 9.39 25.41 37.27
CA ASN A 10 8.42 24.43 36.78
C ASN A 10 7.21 25.09 36.10
N SER A 11 6.79 26.25 36.58
CA SER A 11 5.69 27.02 35.99
C SER A 11 6.12 27.66 34.66
N GLN A 12 7.34 28.21 34.62
CA GLN A 12 7.94 28.75 33.41
C GLN A 12 8.16 27.66 32.34
N TRP A 13 8.57 26.45 32.75
CA TRP A 13 8.66 25.29 31.86
C TRP A 13 7.30 24.86 31.32
N ALA A 14 6.27 24.81 32.17
CA ALA A 14 4.91 24.49 31.77
C ALA A 14 4.37 25.50 30.74
N ASP A 15 4.70 26.78 30.90
CA ASP A 15 4.31 27.83 29.96
C ASP A 15 5.12 27.78 28.66
N GLN A 16 6.40 27.39 28.68
CA GLN A 16 7.19 27.16 27.46
C GLN A 16 6.66 26.00 26.62
N VAL A 17 6.29 24.88 27.26
CA VAL A 17 5.67 23.73 26.56
C VAL A 17 4.30 24.11 26.00
N ARG A 18 3.50 24.85 26.76
CA ARG A 18 2.19 25.35 26.32
C ARG A 18 2.31 26.34 25.15
N ASN A 19 3.29 27.24 25.18
CA ASN A 19 3.53 28.23 24.13
C ASN A 19 4.27 27.67 22.90
N GLY A 20 5.01 26.56 23.05
CA GLY A 20 5.62 25.82 21.95
C GLY A 20 4.60 25.03 21.12
N CYS A 21 3.46 24.68 21.72
CA CYS A 21 2.29 24.10 21.03
C CYS A 21 1.29 25.18 20.59
N LYS A 22 1.77 26.25 19.94
CA LYS A 22 0.88 27.02 19.06
C LYS A 22 0.60 26.16 17.83
N GLU A 23 -0.66 25.83 17.58
CA GLU A 23 -1.11 25.10 16.40
C GLU A 23 -0.54 25.74 15.12
N PRO A 24 0.13 24.97 14.25
CA PRO A 24 0.50 25.49 12.94
C PRO A 24 -0.74 25.58 12.05
N ARG A 25 -0.88 26.71 11.36
CA ARG A 25 -1.87 26.97 10.29
C ARG A 25 -1.78 25.98 9.11
N ASP A 26 -0.82 25.06 9.15
CA ASP A 26 -0.49 24.08 8.10
C ASP A 26 -1.13 22.69 8.38
N SER A 27 -1.88 22.55 9.47
CA SER A 27 -2.58 21.29 9.82
C SER A 27 -3.63 20.86 8.79
N GLU A 28 -4.21 21.81 8.06
CA GLU A 28 -5.17 21.55 6.99
C GLU A 28 -4.47 21.08 5.70
N GLU A 29 -3.35 21.70 5.32
CA GLU A 29 -2.52 21.27 4.17
C GLU A 29 -1.91 19.87 4.40
N ILE A 30 -1.46 19.60 5.62
CA ILE A 30 -0.97 18.28 6.03
C ILE A 30 -2.10 17.25 5.91
N ARG A 31 -3.33 17.59 6.31
CA ARG A 31 -4.50 16.71 6.19
C ARG A 31 -4.87 16.43 4.74
N GLU A 32 -4.90 17.46 3.89
CA GLU A 32 -5.16 17.31 2.44
C GLU A 32 -4.11 16.42 1.77
N THR A 33 -2.85 16.59 2.15
CA THR A 33 -1.74 15.76 1.66
C THR A 33 -1.89 14.30 2.09
N TRP A 34 -2.21 14.06 3.37
CA TRP A 34 -2.44 12.70 3.88
C TRP A 34 -3.63 12.02 3.21
N ASP A 35 -4.75 12.74 3.04
CA ASP A 35 -5.94 12.23 2.36
C ASP A 35 -5.61 11.84 0.91
N HIS A 36 -4.83 12.66 0.20
CA HIS A 36 -4.38 12.35 -1.16
C HIS A 36 -3.45 11.12 -1.21
N ILE A 37 -2.50 11.00 -0.28
CA ILE A 37 -1.58 9.87 -0.19
C ILE A 37 -2.35 8.58 0.08
N ILE A 38 -3.26 8.59 1.05
CA ILE A 38 -4.08 7.43 1.41
C ILE A 38 -5.01 7.04 0.26
N ALA A 39 -5.68 8.00 -0.38
CA ALA A 39 -6.54 7.74 -1.54
C ALA A 39 -5.76 7.16 -2.72
N THR A 40 -4.56 7.69 -3.00
CA THR A 40 -3.68 7.17 -4.05
C THR A 40 -3.18 5.76 -3.73
N MET A 41 -2.82 5.50 -2.49
CA MET A 41 -2.43 4.16 -2.02
C MET A 41 -3.60 3.18 -2.13
N ALA A 42 -4.79 3.55 -1.67
CA ALA A 42 -6.01 2.75 -1.79
C ALA A 42 -6.42 2.51 -3.25
N LEU A 43 -6.25 3.48 -4.14
CA LEU A 43 -6.44 3.33 -5.58
C LEU A 43 -5.39 2.41 -6.21
N ARG A 44 -4.13 2.48 -5.79
CA ARG A 44 -3.07 1.55 -6.23
C ARG A 44 -3.32 0.14 -5.71
N ILE A 45 -3.81 -0.02 -4.48
CA ILE A 45 -4.25 -1.31 -3.92
C ILE A 45 -5.46 -1.84 -4.69
N ARG A 46 -6.46 -1.00 -5.00
CA ARG A 46 -7.61 -1.37 -5.85
C ARG A 46 -7.24 -1.65 -7.31
N ARG A 47 -6.23 -0.98 -7.86
CA ARG A 47 -5.67 -1.28 -9.20
C ARG A 47 -4.85 -2.57 -9.17
N SER A 48 -4.10 -2.81 -8.10
CA SER A 48 -3.42 -4.08 -7.81
C SER A 48 -4.42 -5.23 -7.67
N LEU A 49 -5.65 -4.97 -7.18
CA LEU A 49 -6.75 -5.94 -7.19
C LEU A 49 -7.18 -6.38 -8.61
N LYS A 50 -6.93 -5.59 -9.65
CA LYS A 50 -7.22 -5.97 -11.04
C LYS A 50 -6.04 -6.58 -11.77
N LEU A 51 -4.85 -6.62 -11.17
CA LEU A 51 -3.69 -7.21 -11.84
C LEU A 51 -3.91 -8.69 -12.13
N LYS A 52 -4.44 -9.45 -11.16
CA LYS A 52 -4.78 -10.87 -11.38
C LYS A 52 -5.83 -11.02 -12.48
N GLU A 53 -6.85 -10.17 -12.52
CA GLU A 53 -7.90 -10.17 -13.56
C GLU A 53 -7.32 -9.87 -14.96
N ILE A 54 -6.44 -8.88 -15.07
CA ILE A 54 -5.77 -8.52 -16.32
C ILE A 54 -4.86 -9.66 -16.79
N LEU A 55 -4.06 -10.24 -15.89
CA LEU A 55 -3.16 -11.35 -16.22
C LEU A 55 -3.97 -12.59 -16.61
N GLN A 56 -5.06 -12.90 -15.90
CA GLN A 56 -5.95 -14.01 -16.24
C GLN A 56 -6.57 -13.81 -17.62
N THR A 57 -7.16 -12.63 -17.87
CA THR A 57 -7.75 -12.29 -19.17
C THR A 57 -6.72 -12.40 -20.29
N THR A 58 -5.49 -11.94 -20.04
CA THR A 58 -4.38 -12.05 -20.99
C THR A 58 -4.00 -13.51 -21.26
N ALA A 59 -3.89 -14.34 -20.22
CA ALA A 59 -3.58 -15.76 -20.36
C ALA A 59 -4.65 -16.49 -21.17
N ASP A 60 -5.93 -16.21 -20.91
CA ASP A 60 -7.07 -16.79 -21.63
C ASP A 60 -7.07 -16.37 -23.12
N GLU A 61 -6.78 -15.09 -23.40
CA GLU A 61 -6.71 -14.59 -24.79
C GLU A 61 -5.54 -15.20 -25.55
N VAL A 62 -4.35 -15.29 -24.94
CA VAL A 62 -3.17 -15.91 -25.55
C VAL A 62 -3.41 -17.38 -25.81
N GLN A 63 -4.01 -18.10 -24.86
CA GLN A 63 -4.34 -19.52 -25.01
C GLN A 63 -5.28 -19.75 -26.20
N ARG A 64 -6.36 -18.97 -26.30
CA ARG A 64 -7.27 -19.01 -27.46
C ARG A 64 -6.60 -18.63 -28.78
N LEU A 65 -5.74 -17.61 -28.76
CA LEU A 65 -5.02 -17.13 -29.95
C LEU A 65 -4.08 -18.21 -30.49
N LEU A 66 -3.32 -18.85 -29.61
CA LEU A 66 -2.35 -19.87 -29.96
C LEU A 66 -2.99 -21.25 -30.15
N LYS A 67 -4.23 -21.45 -29.69
CA LYS A 67 -4.94 -22.74 -29.69
C LYS A 67 -4.10 -23.84 -29.03
N CYS A 68 -3.52 -23.50 -27.88
CA CYS A 68 -2.75 -24.45 -27.08
C CYS A 68 -3.57 -24.90 -25.86
N ASP A 69 -3.19 -26.05 -25.33
CA ASP A 69 -3.94 -26.66 -24.23
C ASP A 69 -3.79 -25.87 -22.90
N ARG A 70 -2.68 -25.12 -22.74
CA ARG A 70 -2.37 -24.36 -21.51
C ARG A 70 -1.43 -23.17 -21.73
N VAL A 71 -1.66 -22.10 -20.96
CA VAL A 71 -0.74 -20.96 -20.78
C VAL A 71 -0.55 -20.70 -19.28
N LEU A 72 0.69 -20.46 -18.88
CA LEU A 72 1.06 -20.10 -17.51
C LEU A 72 1.81 -18.78 -17.52
N LEU A 73 1.41 -17.85 -16.65
CA LEU A 73 2.20 -16.65 -16.36
C LEU A 73 2.95 -16.89 -15.05
N TYR A 74 4.27 -16.93 -15.14
CA TYR A 74 5.16 -17.26 -14.04
C TYR A 74 5.94 -16.02 -13.61
N GLU A 75 5.86 -15.65 -12.34
CA GLU A 75 6.66 -14.58 -11.75
C GLU A 75 7.93 -15.18 -11.15
N ILE A 76 9.07 -14.55 -11.44
CA ILE A 76 10.39 -14.95 -10.95
C ILE A 76 11.01 -13.76 -10.23
N ASP A 77 11.42 -13.97 -8.99
CA ASP A 77 12.13 -12.97 -8.19
C ASP A 77 13.62 -12.87 -8.57
N LEU A 78 14.32 -11.90 -7.98
CA LEU A 78 15.75 -11.67 -8.22
C LEU A 78 16.66 -12.81 -7.75
N HIS A 79 16.13 -13.74 -6.94
CA HIS A 79 16.83 -14.91 -6.43
C HIS A 79 16.51 -16.18 -7.23
N GLY A 80 15.69 -16.07 -8.28
CA GLY A 80 15.29 -17.18 -9.13
C GLY A 80 14.19 -18.06 -8.52
N ASN A 81 13.61 -17.66 -7.38
CA ASN A 81 12.40 -18.31 -6.88
C ASN A 81 11.21 -17.75 -7.67
N GLY A 82 10.19 -18.57 -7.87
CA GLY A 82 9.01 -18.09 -8.56
C GLY A 82 7.81 -18.99 -8.37
N GLY A 83 6.69 -18.56 -8.95
CA GLY A 83 5.43 -19.28 -8.90
C GLY A 83 4.52 -18.91 -10.05
N ILE A 84 3.53 -19.76 -10.27
CA ILE A 84 2.45 -19.49 -11.22
C ILE A 84 1.55 -18.41 -10.61
N VAL A 85 1.40 -17.29 -11.31
CA VAL A 85 0.54 -16.17 -10.90
C VAL A 85 -0.87 -16.36 -11.42
N VAL A 86 -1.01 -16.86 -12.65
CA VAL A 86 -2.28 -17.26 -13.27
C VAL A 86 -2.05 -18.43 -14.24
N GLU A 87 -3.10 -19.24 -14.40
CA GLU A 87 -3.19 -20.36 -15.34
C GLU A 87 -4.41 -20.18 -16.24
N ALA A 88 -4.24 -20.41 -17.54
CA ALA A 88 -5.34 -20.62 -18.47
C ALA A 88 -5.21 -22.03 -19.05
N VAL A 89 -6.26 -22.85 -18.92
CA VAL A 89 -6.29 -24.25 -19.37
C VAL A 89 -7.57 -24.50 -20.17
N GLU A 90 -7.48 -25.34 -21.19
CA GLU A 90 -8.65 -25.63 -22.06
C GLU A 90 -9.71 -26.48 -21.34
N ASP A 91 -9.26 -27.42 -20.50
CA ASP A 91 -10.13 -28.30 -19.72
C ASP A 91 -9.76 -28.19 -18.23
N GLU A 92 -10.74 -27.74 -17.44
CA GLU A 92 -10.63 -27.54 -16.00
C GLU A 92 -10.18 -28.81 -15.24
N ARG A 93 -10.42 -30.01 -15.81
CA ARG A 93 -9.97 -31.28 -15.20
C ARG A 93 -8.46 -31.39 -15.05
N TRP A 94 -7.70 -30.55 -15.76
CA TRP A 94 -6.24 -30.53 -15.70
C TRP A 94 -5.69 -29.31 -14.97
N SER A 95 -6.54 -28.48 -14.37
CA SER A 95 -6.07 -27.29 -13.62
C SER A 95 -5.15 -27.68 -12.46
N LEU A 96 -4.21 -26.80 -12.15
CA LEU A 96 -3.26 -26.94 -11.04
C LEU A 96 -3.76 -26.31 -9.74
N GLU A 97 -4.95 -25.71 -9.74
CA GLU A 97 -5.64 -25.22 -8.54
C GLU A 97 -6.36 -26.32 -7.75
#